data_AF-A0A6L8GD60-F1
#
_entry.id   AF-A0A6L8GD60-F1
#
_cell.length_a   1.000
_cell.length_b   1.000
_cell.length_c   1.000
_cell.angle_alpha   90.00
_cell.angle_beta   90.00
_cell.angle_gamma   90.00
#
_symmetry.space_group_name_H-M   'P 1'
#
loop_
_entity.id
_entity.type
_entity.pdbx_description
1 polymer ?
#
loop_
_entity_poly.entity_id
_entity_poly.type
_entity_poly.pdbx_seq_one_letter_code
_entity_poly.pdbx_strand_id
1 'polypeptide(L)'
;MANKLVLCDCEKSQRLQPAVIEAATGVECSPVHTALCTEQAEIAAREIAGGDCTICCGQEMRFFEELAEELEAEAPSFVDLRDRAGWTDDDNDTGPKMAALVAAATMSAALTKTVDVVSEGVCLVIGSGDVAFDAARRLADTHGVTVLQLDDSDPPPEREFDVIRGRIRKASGAVGEFKVSFDAFSQIRPGGRATGDGPKHATAHARSATSSSIS
;
A
#
# COMPACT_ATOMS: atom_id res chain seq x y z
N MET A 1 -6.16 -24.63 9.27
CA MET A 1 -7.62 -24.72 9.38
C MET A 1 -8.14 -25.04 7.98
N ALA A 2 -9.05 -26.01 7.86
CA ALA A 2 -9.39 -26.65 6.60
C ALA A 2 -10.21 -25.67 5.73
N ASN A 3 -9.53 -25.08 4.76
CA ASN A 3 -10.07 -24.01 3.94
C ASN A 3 -10.57 -24.61 2.61
N LYS A 4 -11.85 -24.99 2.51
CA LYS A 4 -12.38 -25.67 1.32
C LYS A 4 -12.22 -24.78 0.08
N LEU A 5 -11.70 -25.34 -1.01
CA LEU A 5 -11.55 -24.60 -2.27
C LEU A 5 -12.85 -24.62 -3.05
N VAL A 6 -13.38 -23.45 -3.39
CA VAL A 6 -14.57 -23.31 -4.25
C VAL A 6 -14.11 -23.03 -5.67
N LEU A 7 -14.31 -24.01 -6.54
CA LEU A 7 -13.77 -24.04 -7.90
C LEU A 7 -14.79 -23.57 -8.94
N CYS A 8 -14.34 -22.75 -9.90
CA CYS A 8 -15.17 -22.26 -11.01
C CYS A 8 -14.38 -22.30 -12.33
N ASP A 9 -14.93 -22.92 -13.38
CA ASP A 9 -14.30 -23.00 -14.70
C ASP A 9 -14.56 -21.78 -15.60
N CYS A 10 -15.26 -20.77 -15.08
CA CYS A 10 -15.54 -19.49 -15.75
C CYS A 10 -16.11 -19.73 -17.16
N GLU A 11 -17.29 -20.35 -17.22
CA GLU A 11 -17.97 -20.72 -18.46
C GLU A 11 -17.16 -21.68 -19.34
N LYS A 12 -16.44 -22.60 -18.70
CA LYS A 12 -15.53 -23.58 -19.33
C LYS A 12 -14.35 -22.96 -20.07
N SER A 13 -14.01 -21.71 -19.75
CA SER A 13 -12.86 -21.02 -20.35
C SER A 13 -11.52 -21.48 -19.78
N GLN A 14 -11.51 -22.24 -18.68
CA GLN A 14 -10.31 -22.85 -18.11
C GLN A 14 -10.56 -24.31 -17.74
N ARG A 15 -9.49 -25.10 -17.72
CA ARG A 15 -9.52 -26.49 -17.26
C ARG A 15 -8.93 -26.60 -15.86
N LEU A 16 -9.76 -26.96 -14.90
CA LEU A 16 -9.34 -27.22 -13.52
C LEU A 16 -9.10 -28.72 -13.29
N GLN A 17 -8.21 -29.03 -12.35
CA GLN A 17 -7.84 -30.41 -12.00
C GLN A 17 -7.94 -30.63 -10.49
N PRO A 18 -9.17 -30.77 -9.95
CA PRO A 18 -9.40 -30.88 -8.51
C PRO A 18 -8.57 -32.00 -7.87
N ALA A 19 -8.56 -33.19 -8.47
CA ALA A 19 -7.82 -34.34 -7.95
C ALA A 19 -6.31 -34.09 -7.80
N VAL A 20 -5.70 -33.32 -8.72
CA VAL A 20 -4.27 -32.97 -8.65
C VAL A 20 -4.03 -31.95 -7.53
N ILE A 21 -4.92 -30.97 -7.41
CA ILE A 21 -4.87 -29.94 -6.37
C ILE A 21 -5.03 -30.58 -4.98
N GLU A 22 -6.04 -31.42 -4.80
CA GLU A 22 -6.31 -32.15 -3.55
C GLU A 22 -5.13 -33.04 -3.16
N ALA A 23 -4.60 -33.84 -4.10
CA ALA A 23 -3.49 -34.73 -3.82
C ALA A 23 -2.20 -34.00 -3.41
N ALA A 24 -1.96 -32.81 -3.97
CA ALA A 24 -0.75 -32.04 -3.69
C ALA A 24 -0.85 -31.16 -2.44
N THR A 25 -2.05 -30.66 -2.12
CA THR A 25 -2.24 -29.66 -1.06
C THR A 25 -2.91 -30.23 0.20
N GLY A 26 -3.62 -31.35 0.08
CA GLY A 26 -4.45 -31.91 1.14
C GLY A 26 -5.70 -31.09 1.44
N VAL A 27 -6.03 -30.10 0.61
CA VAL A 27 -7.18 -29.22 0.76
C VAL A 27 -8.33 -29.73 -0.10
N GLU A 28 -9.51 -29.89 0.50
CA GLU A 28 -10.71 -30.38 -0.21
C GLU A 28 -11.20 -29.37 -1.26
N CYS A 29 -11.54 -29.87 -2.45
CA CYS A 29 -12.14 -29.08 -3.51
C CYS A 29 -13.65 -29.30 -3.59
N SER A 30 -14.39 -28.23 -3.87
CA SER A 30 -15.77 -28.34 -4.31
C SER A 30 -15.84 -29.06 -5.68
N PRO A 31 -17.04 -29.52 -6.09
CA PRO A 31 -17.32 -29.73 -7.49
C PRO A 31 -16.95 -28.48 -8.30
N VAL A 32 -16.51 -28.67 -9.55
CA VAL A 32 -16.21 -27.54 -10.44
C VAL A 32 -17.53 -26.91 -10.89
N HIS A 33 -17.72 -25.65 -10.51
CA HIS A 33 -18.84 -24.82 -10.93
C HIS A 33 -18.52 -24.10 -12.24
N THR A 34 -19.52 -23.51 -12.89
CA THR A 34 -19.35 -22.89 -14.21
C THR A 34 -19.50 -21.37 -14.18
N ALA A 35 -20.39 -20.84 -13.36
CA ALA A 35 -20.78 -19.44 -13.36
C ALA A 35 -21.00 -18.92 -11.92
N LEU A 36 -20.01 -19.14 -11.05
CA LEU A 36 -20.12 -18.93 -9.60
C LEU A 36 -20.48 -17.49 -9.21
N CYS A 37 -20.02 -16.50 -9.97
CA CYS A 37 -20.25 -15.08 -9.75
C CYS A 37 -21.52 -14.53 -10.43
N THR A 38 -22.24 -15.36 -11.18
CA THR A 38 -23.42 -14.95 -11.94
C THR A 38 -24.58 -15.93 -11.70
N GLU A 39 -24.76 -16.91 -12.59
CA GLU A 39 -25.90 -17.84 -12.57
C GLU A 39 -25.90 -18.81 -11.38
N GLN A 40 -24.81 -18.88 -10.63
CA GLN A 40 -24.63 -19.80 -9.50
C GLN A 40 -24.26 -19.05 -8.21
N ALA A 41 -24.63 -17.78 -8.09
CA ALA A 41 -24.38 -16.93 -6.93
C ALA A 41 -24.87 -17.57 -5.61
N GLU A 42 -26.04 -18.22 -5.62
CA GLU A 42 -26.58 -18.97 -4.47
C GLU A 42 -25.68 -20.13 -3.99
N ILE A 43 -24.85 -20.71 -4.86
CA ILE A 43 -23.84 -21.70 -4.44
C ILE A 43 -22.71 -20.98 -3.69
N ALA A 44 -22.21 -19.87 -4.23
CA ALA A 44 -21.20 -19.05 -3.56
C ALA A 44 -21.69 -18.58 -2.19
N ALA A 45 -22.93 -18.08 -2.12
CA ALA A 45 -23.55 -17.63 -0.87
C ALA A 45 -23.57 -18.73 0.19
N ARG A 46 -23.91 -19.97 -0.19
CA ARG A 46 -23.92 -21.12 0.74
C ARG A 46 -22.52 -21.48 1.23
N GLU A 47 -21.51 -21.47 0.35
CA GLU A 47 -20.14 -21.77 0.74
C GLU A 47 -19.56 -20.66 1.64
N ILE A 48 -19.83 -19.39 1.33
CA ILE A 48 -19.44 -18.23 2.14
C ILE A 48 -20.10 -18.26 3.52
N ALA A 49 -21.41 -18.47 3.57
CA ALA A 49 -22.14 -18.58 4.83
C ALA A 49 -21.70 -19.80 5.68
N GLY A 50 -21.12 -20.82 5.05
CA GLY A 50 -20.52 -21.97 5.73
C GLY A 50 -19.23 -21.64 6.47
N GLY A 51 -18.55 -20.55 6.09
CA GLY A 51 -17.25 -20.14 6.62
C GLY A 51 -16.09 -21.01 6.09
N ASP A 52 -14.86 -20.61 6.42
CA ASP A 52 -13.63 -21.34 6.11
C ASP A 52 -13.52 -21.82 4.64
N CYS A 53 -13.88 -20.95 3.70
CA CYS A 53 -13.78 -21.22 2.27
C CYS A 53 -12.82 -20.26 1.55
N THR A 54 -12.23 -20.79 0.47
CA THR A 54 -11.38 -20.04 -0.45
C THR A 54 -12.02 -20.07 -1.82
N ILE A 55 -12.38 -18.90 -2.34
CA ILE A 55 -12.89 -18.78 -3.70
C ILE A 55 -11.70 -18.76 -4.67
N CYS A 56 -11.67 -19.69 -5.61
CA CYS A 56 -10.60 -19.79 -6.60
C CYS A 56 -10.81 -18.85 -7.81
N CYS A 57 -11.13 -17.59 -7.55
CA CYS A 57 -11.36 -16.54 -8.56
C CYS A 57 -10.70 -15.22 -8.12
N GLY A 58 -9.85 -14.64 -8.97
CA GLY A 58 -9.27 -13.31 -8.74
C GLY A 58 -10.06 -12.16 -9.35
N GLN A 59 -10.77 -12.37 -10.46
CA GLN A 59 -11.44 -11.27 -11.18
C GLN A 59 -12.64 -10.71 -10.41
N GLU A 60 -13.45 -11.60 -9.83
CA GLU A 60 -14.73 -11.24 -9.23
C GLU A 60 -14.65 -11.20 -7.69
N MET A 61 -13.47 -10.90 -7.13
CA MET A 61 -13.27 -10.80 -5.67
C MET A 61 -14.30 -9.86 -5.03
N ARG A 62 -14.50 -8.68 -5.63
CA ARG A 62 -15.46 -7.67 -5.15
C ARG A 62 -16.88 -8.22 -5.02
N PHE A 63 -17.34 -9.02 -5.98
CA PHE A 63 -18.67 -9.61 -5.92
C PHE A 63 -18.81 -10.56 -4.71
N PHE A 64 -17.79 -11.37 -4.42
CA PHE A 64 -17.83 -12.31 -3.30
C PHE A 64 -17.66 -11.61 -1.94
N GLU A 65 -16.90 -10.51 -1.89
CA GLU A 65 -16.79 -9.65 -0.71
C GLU A 65 -18.13 -8.96 -0.42
N GLU A 66 -18.75 -8.33 -1.43
CA GLU A 66 -20.07 -7.71 -1.32
C GLU A 66 -21.14 -8.75 -0.91
N LEU A 67 -21.08 -9.97 -1.47
CA LEU A 67 -21.96 -11.07 -1.08
C LEU A 67 -21.74 -11.53 0.38
N ALA A 68 -20.50 -11.57 0.86
CA ALA A 68 -20.22 -11.90 2.26
C ALA A 68 -20.75 -10.82 3.21
N GLU A 69 -20.63 -9.54 2.84
CA GLU A 69 -21.21 -8.42 3.58
C GLU A 69 -22.74 -8.52 3.66
N GLU A 70 -23.42 -8.81 2.54
CA GLU A 70 -24.88 -9.00 2.51
C GLU A 70 -25.35 -10.16 3.40
N LEU A 71 -24.51 -11.20 3.55
CA LEU A 71 -24.79 -12.38 4.37
C LEU A 71 -24.38 -12.19 5.84
N GLU A 72 -23.78 -11.05 6.21
CA GLU A 72 -23.16 -10.81 7.52
C GLU A 72 -22.15 -11.92 7.89
N ALA A 73 -21.42 -12.44 6.90
CA ALA A 73 -20.44 -13.52 7.03
C ALA A 73 -18.98 -13.00 6.95
N GLU A 74 -18.03 -13.82 7.37
CA GLU A 74 -16.60 -13.50 7.17
C GLU A 74 -16.25 -13.57 5.68
N ALA A 75 -15.50 -12.57 5.20
CA ALA A 75 -15.07 -12.53 3.80
C ALA A 75 -14.20 -13.76 3.48
N PRO A 76 -14.44 -14.45 2.35
CA PRO A 76 -13.67 -15.62 1.99
C PRO A 76 -12.23 -15.25 1.64
N SER A 77 -11.33 -16.24 1.71
CA SER A 77 -10.00 -16.09 1.12
C SER A 77 -10.07 -16.25 -0.41
N PHE A 78 -9.05 -15.77 -1.12
CA PHE A 78 -9.02 -15.83 -2.57
C PHE A 78 -7.72 -16.43 -3.11
N VAL A 79 -7.85 -17.26 -4.15
CA VAL A 79 -6.71 -17.76 -4.94
C VAL A 79 -7.04 -17.62 -6.41
N ASP A 80 -6.27 -16.80 -7.12
CA ASP A 80 -6.44 -16.63 -8.56
C ASP A 80 -5.82 -17.80 -9.32
N LEU A 81 -6.64 -18.80 -9.66
CA LEU A 81 -6.24 -19.92 -10.52
C LEU A 81 -6.45 -19.61 -12.00
N ARG A 82 -7.37 -18.70 -12.34
CA ARG A 82 -7.73 -18.41 -13.73
C ARG A 82 -6.62 -17.66 -14.43
N ASP A 83 -6.31 -16.44 -13.98
CA ASP A 83 -5.39 -15.58 -14.72
C ASP A 83 -3.93 -15.99 -14.50
N ARG A 84 -3.66 -16.70 -13.40
CA ARG A 84 -2.31 -17.17 -13.07
C ARG A 84 -1.98 -18.56 -13.61
N ALA A 85 -2.97 -19.37 -14.00
CA ALA A 85 -2.73 -20.72 -14.49
C ALA A 85 -3.70 -21.19 -15.59
N GLY A 86 -5.01 -21.03 -15.41
CA GLY A 86 -6.04 -21.58 -16.28
C GLY A 86 -6.16 -20.93 -17.65
N TRP A 87 -5.94 -19.62 -17.76
CA TRP A 87 -5.87 -18.88 -19.01
C TRP A 87 -4.43 -18.80 -19.49
N THR A 88 -4.00 -19.84 -20.17
CA THR A 88 -2.67 -19.94 -20.78
C THR A 88 -2.78 -20.56 -22.17
N ASP A 89 -1.91 -20.11 -23.08
CA ASP A 89 -1.76 -20.69 -24.42
C ASP A 89 -0.82 -21.92 -24.41
N ASP A 90 -0.24 -22.28 -23.25
CA ASP A 90 0.63 -23.45 -23.11
C ASP A 90 -0.19 -24.74 -23.13
N ASP A 91 0.23 -25.72 -23.94
CA ASP A 91 -0.36 -27.07 -23.98
C ASP A 91 0.05 -27.96 -22.78
N ASN A 92 0.85 -27.42 -21.85
CA ASN A 92 1.34 -28.14 -20.68
C ASN A 92 0.24 -28.33 -19.63
N ASP A 93 0.42 -29.36 -18.80
CA ASP A 93 -0.44 -29.60 -17.65
C ASP A 93 -0.38 -28.42 -16.64
N THR A 94 -1.50 -27.73 -16.44
CA THR A 94 -1.64 -26.60 -15.51
C THR A 94 -1.85 -27.03 -14.05
N GLY A 95 -2.15 -28.30 -13.80
CA GLY A 95 -2.45 -28.86 -12.47
C GLY A 95 -1.33 -28.61 -11.44
N PRO A 96 -0.05 -28.91 -11.74
CA PRO A 96 1.05 -28.63 -10.84
C PRO A 96 1.19 -27.15 -10.47
N LYS A 97 0.95 -26.24 -11.42
CA LYS A 97 0.99 -24.78 -11.18
C LYS A 97 -0.18 -24.36 -10.29
N MET A 98 -1.39 -24.85 -10.55
CA MET A 98 -2.57 -24.57 -9.72
C MET A 98 -2.37 -25.07 -8.28
N ALA A 99 -1.87 -26.30 -8.11
CA ALA A 99 -1.54 -26.84 -6.80
C ALA A 99 -0.50 -25.98 -6.05
N ALA A 100 0.54 -25.51 -6.75
CA ALA A 100 1.54 -24.63 -6.16
C ALA A 100 0.96 -23.27 -5.73
N LEU A 101 0.04 -22.70 -6.51
CA LEU A 101 -0.65 -21.45 -6.15
C LEU A 101 -1.53 -21.62 -4.91
N VAL A 102 -2.30 -22.71 -4.83
CA VAL A 102 -3.10 -23.04 -3.65
C VAL A 102 -2.22 -23.27 -2.43
N ALA A 103 -1.13 -24.03 -2.57
CA ALA A 103 -0.19 -24.27 -1.48
C ALA A 103 0.39 -22.95 -0.96
N ALA A 104 0.83 -22.06 -1.86
CA ALA A 104 1.37 -20.77 -1.49
C ALA A 104 0.36 -19.87 -0.76
N ALA A 105 -0.92 -19.96 -1.12
CA ALA A 105 -1.99 -19.19 -0.48
C ALA A 105 -2.44 -19.76 0.86
N THR A 106 -2.32 -21.08 1.06
CA THR A 106 -2.68 -21.75 2.32
C THR A 106 -1.54 -21.78 3.33
N MET A 107 -0.33 -21.40 2.91
CA MET A 107 0.76 -21.12 3.84
C MET A 107 0.38 -19.92 4.72
N SER A 108 0.49 -20.09 6.05
CA SER A 108 0.30 -19.00 7.01
C SER A 108 1.14 -17.79 6.58
N ALA A 109 0.47 -16.68 6.27
CA ALA A 109 1.15 -15.41 6.13
C ALA A 109 1.93 -15.14 7.41
N ALA A 110 3.22 -14.82 7.30
CA ALA A 110 3.97 -14.35 8.45
C ALA A 110 3.28 -13.08 8.96
N LEU A 111 3.05 -12.98 10.27
CA LEU A 111 2.55 -11.74 10.88
C LEU A 111 3.50 -10.60 10.48
N THR A 112 3.04 -9.75 9.57
CA THR A 112 3.81 -8.57 9.17
C THR A 112 3.77 -7.60 10.34
N LYS A 113 4.93 -7.27 10.89
CA LYS A 113 5.02 -6.26 11.94
C LYS A 113 4.52 -4.94 11.38
N THR A 114 3.41 -4.44 11.90
CA THR A 114 2.98 -3.06 11.70
C THR A 114 3.79 -2.15 12.60
N VAL A 115 4.06 -0.93 12.14
CA VAL A 115 4.73 0.10 12.92
C VAL A 115 3.85 1.34 12.84
N ASP A 116 3.40 1.81 14.00
CA ASP A 116 2.67 3.08 14.07
C ASP A 116 3.63 4.23 13.77
N VAL A 117 3.23 5.09 12.84
CA VAL A 117 3.98 6.30 12.47
C VAL A 117 3.17 7.53 12.89
N VAL A 118 3.71 8.27 13.85
CA VAL A 118 3.13 9.56 14.28
C VAL A 118 3.72 10.68 13.42
N SER A 119 2.90 11.62 12.96
CA SER A 119 3.37 12.86 12.31
C SER A 119 3.29 14.01 13.31
N GLU A 120 4.38 14.75 13.49
CA GLU A 120 4.39 15.98 14.32
C GLU A 120 3.85 17.21 13.58
N GLY A 121 3.27 17.03 12.39
CA GLY A 121 2.68 18.13 11.62
C GLY A 121 3.72 19.11 11.07
N VAL A 122 4.97 18.69 10.89
CA VAL A 122 6.04 19.52 10.30
C VAL A 122 6.34 19.10 8.87
N CYS A 123 6.58 20.07 7.98
CA CYS A 123 6.81 19.82 6.57
C CYS A 123 7.97 20.67 6.02
N LEU A 124 8.84 20.03 5.23
CA LEU A 124 9.88 20.71 4.46
C LEU A 124 9.51 20.69 2.97
N VAL A 125 9.21 21.85 2.40
CA VAL A 125 8.99 22.03 0.96
C VAL A 125 10.30 22.42 0.31
N ILE A 126 10.69 21.74 -0.77
CA ILE A 126 11.95 22.00 -1.48
C ILE A 126 11.60 22.37 -2.92
N GLY A 127 12.00 23.55 -3.39
CA GLY A 127 11.70 23.96 -4.75
C GLY A 127 12.12 25.37 -5.12
N SER A 128 11.77 25.75 -6.33
CA SER A 128 12.08 27.05 -6.94
C SER A 128 10.79 27.83 -7.22
N GLY A 129 10.87 29.15 -7.06
CA GLY A 129 9.86 30.13 -7.44
C GLY A 129 8.51 29.94 -6.74
N ASP A 130 7.49 30.55 -7.36
CA ASP A 130 6.13 30.61 -6.83
C ASP A 130 5.50 29.23 -6.59
N VAL A 131 5.94 28.20 -7.32
CA VAL A 131 5.43 26.82 -7.15
C VAL A 131 5.72 26.28 -5.74
N ALA A 132 6.92 26.55 -5.20
CA ALA A 132 7.27 26.12 -3.85
C ALA A 132 6.46 26.90 -2.80
N PHE A 133 6.25 28.20 -3.02
CA PHE A 133 5.49 29.06 -2.12
C PHE A 133 3.99 28.78 -2.15
N ASP A 134 3.41 28.45 -3.30
CA ASP A 134 2.02 28.00 -3.44
C ASP A 134 1.79 26.70 -2.68
N ALA A 135 2.70 25.73 -2.83
CA ALA A 135 2.63 24.47 -2.10
C ALA A 135 2.75 24.69 -0.58
N ALA A 136 3.64 25.58 -0.16
CA ALA A 136 3.81 25.94 1.24
C ALA A 136 2.54 26.56 1.84
N ARG A 137 1.89 27.51 1.14
CA ARG A 137 0.63 28.13 1.58
C ARG A 137 -0.48 27.11 1.81
N ARG A 138 -0.64 26.15 0.90
CA ARG A 138 -1.67 25.10 1.03
C ARG A 138 -1.46 24.20 2.25
N LEU A 139 -0.22 24.10 2.74
CA LEU A 139 0.13 23.24 3.87
C LEU A 139 0.23 24.02 5.20
N ALA A 140 0.46 25.34 5.14
CA ALA A 140 0.69 26.19 6.31
C ALA A 140 -0.49 26.25 7.28
N ASP A 141 -1.72 26.04 6.80
CA ASP A 141 -2.92 26.02 7.65
C ASP A 141 -2.94 24.86 8.66
N THR A 142 -2.27 23.75 8.34
CA THR A 142 -2.34 22.50 9.12
C THR A 142 -0.97 21.99 9.57
N HIS A 143 0.13 22.53 9.03
CA HIS A 143 1.48 22.08 9.28
C HIS A 143 2.44 23.24 9.54
N GLY A 144 3.45 23.01 10.39
CA GLY A 144 4.62 23.88 10.49
C GLY A 144 5.50 23.72 9.24
N VAL A 145 5.38 24.64 8.29
CA VAL A 145 6.05 24.56 6.99
C VAL A 145 7.36 25.36 6.99
N THR A 146 8.41 24.74 6.46
CA THR A 146 9.67 25.40 6.07
C THR A 146 9.91 25.17 4.59
N VAL A 147 10.26 26.23 3.86
CA VAL A 147 10.61 26.17 2.43
C VAL A 147 12.12 26.28 2.27
N LEU A 148 12.74 25.25 1.72
CA LEU A 148 14.08 25.36 1.14
C LEU A 148 13.96 25.88 -0.29
N GLN A 149 14.26 27.16 -0.46
CA GLN A 149 14.27 27.82 -1.75
C GLN A 149 15.58 27.50 -2.48
N LEU A 150 15.46 26.96 -3.69
CA LEU A 150 16.60 26.53 -4.53
C LEU A 150 17.10 27.60 -5.50
N ASP A 151 16.37 28.72 -5.63
CA ASP A 151 16.75 29.86 -6.47
C ASP A 151 16.95 31.15 -5.66
N ASP A 152 17.33 32.20 -6.38
CA ASP A 152 17.65 33.51 -5.81
C ASP A 152 16.47 34.50 -5.82
N SER A 153 15.27 34.08 -6.24
CA SER A 153 14.10 34.97 -6.32
C SER A 153 13.72 35.55 -4.97
N ASP A 154 13.15 36.75 -4.94
CA ASP A 154 12.77 37.36 -3.67
C ASP A 154 11.67 36.51 -3.01
N PRO A 155 11.83 36.15 -1.71
CA PRO A 155 10.82 35.38 -1.01
C PRO A 155 9.53 36.20 -0.84
N PRO A 156 8.38 35.54 -0.67
CA PRO A 156 7.13 36.23 -0.43
C PRO A 156 7.21 37.08 0.84
N PRO A 157 6.57 38.26 0.87
CA PRO A 157 6.58 39.15 2.04
C PRO A 157 5.73 38.62 3.21
N GLU A 158 4.90 37.62 2.95
CA GLU A 158 3.99 36.97 3.88
C GLU A 158 4.77 36.10 4.89
N ARG A 159 4.27 36.00 6.13
CA ARG A 159 4.96 35.31 7.25
C ARG A 159 4.28 34.00 7.64
N GLU A 160 3.68 33.30 6.68
CA GLU A 160 2.93 32.07 6.92
C GLU A 160 3.81 30.83 7.09
N PHE A 161 5.07 30.90 6.61
CA PHE A 161 6.05 29.82 6.70
C PHE A 161 7.47 30.38 6.65
N ASP A 162 8.44 29.61 7.15
CA ASP A 162 9.84 30.00 7.12
C ASP A 162 10.47 29.73 5.75
N VAL A 163 11.27 30.66 5.24
CA VAL A 163 12.05 30.47 4.01
C VAL A 163 13.54 30.43 4.33
N ILE A 164 14.18 29.34 3.93
CA ILE A 164 15.62 29.10 4.06
C ILE A 164 16.24 28.87 2.70
N ARG A 165 17.52 29.22 2.56
CA ARG A 165 18.35 28.86 1.40
C ARG A 165 19.51 27.98 1.85
N GLY A 166 19.93 27.08 0.98
CA GLY A 166 21.04 26.17 1.23
C GLY A 166 21.05 25.02 0.25
N ARG A 167 22.09 24.18 0.32
CA ARG A 167 22.20 22.97 -0.49
C ARG A 167 21.98 21.74 0.37
N ILE A 168 21.09 20.85 -0.05
CA ILE A 168 20.88 19.57 0.63
C ILE A 168 22.15 18.73 0.47
N ARG A 169 22.76 18.36 1.60
CA ARG A 169 23.91 17.46 1.65
C ARG A 169 23.47 16.00 1.74
N LYS A 170 22.44 15.74 2.54
CA LYS A 170 21.92 14.39 2.80
C LYS A 170 20.48 14.46 3.29
N ALA A 171 19.66 13.55 2.80
CA ALA A 171 18.36 13.21 3.36
C ALA A 171 18.34 11.73 3.71
N SER A 172 17.83 11.39 4.89
CA SER A 172 17.72 10.00 5.36
C SER A 172 16.56 9.89 6.34
N GLY A 173 15.96 8.71 6.46
CA GLY A 173 14.85 8.47 7.37
C GLY A 173 13.77 7.62 6.74
N ALA A 174 12.63 7.59 7.42
CA ALA A 174 11.38 7.03 6.94
C ALA A 174 10.25 8.03 7.22
N VAL A 175 9.02 7.72 6.81
CA VAL A 175 7.84 8.54 7.10
C VAL A 175 7.79 8.83 8.62
N GLY A 176 7.64 10.12 8.98
CA GLY A 176 7.66 10.59 10.37
C GLY A 176 9.05 10.90 10.97
N GLU A 177 10.15 10.38 10.41
CA GLU A 177 11.50 10.51 10.97
C GLU A 177 12.55 10.93 9.91
N PHE A 178 12.28 12.02 9.19
CA PHE A 178 13.24 12.56 8.22
C PHE A 178 14.31 13.43 8.88
N LYS A 179 15.56 13.16 8.53
CA LYS A 179 16.72 13.98 8.89
C LYS A 179 17.34 14.52 7.61
N VAL A 180 17.33 15.84 7.48
CA VAL A 180 17.88 16.56 6.33
C VAL A 180 19.01 17.47 6.81
N SER A 181 20.21 17.29 6.25
CA SER A 181 21.35 18.16 6.51
C SER A 181 21.61 19.07 5.32
N PHE A 182 21.90 20.34 5.59
CA PHE A 182 22.16 21.38 4.62
C PHE A 182 23.57 21.94 4.78
N ASP A 183 24.17 22.33 3.66
CA ASP A 183 25.36 23.17 3.59
C ASP A 183 24.97 24.58 3.13
N ALA A 184 25.80 25.59 3.46
CA ALA A 184 25.57 26.99 3.08
C ALA A 184 24.19 27.52 3.51
N PHE A 185 23.78 27.19 4.72
CA PHE A 185 22.48 27.56 5.28
C PHE A 185 22.39 29.08 5.49
N SER A 186 21.31 29.69 5.00
CA SER A 186 21.00 31.10 5.23
C SER A 186 19.50 31.25 5.53
N GLN A 187 19.19 31.90 6.66
CA GLN A 187 17.84 32.36 6.97
C GLN A 187 17.66 33.77 6.43
N ILE A 188 16.57 33.99 5.70
CA ILE A 188 16.27 35.30 5.16
C ILE A 188 15.88 36.23 6.32
N ARG A 189 16.73 37.21 6.63
CA ARG A 189 16.48 38.22 7.67
C ARG A 189 15.77 39.45 7.06
N PRO A 190 14.56 39.83 7.53
CA PRO A 190 13.81 40.96 6.98
C PRO A 190 14.45 42.35 7.20
N GLY A 191 15.33 42.48 8.19
CA GLY A 191 16.05 43.75 8.45
C GLY A 191 17.31 43.81 7.60
N GLY A 192 17.24 44.44 6.43
CA GLY A 192 18.26 44.47 5.37
C GLY A 192 19.64 45.07 5.68
N ARG A 193 20.25 44.78 6.83
CA ARG A 193 21.66 45.06 7.12
C ARG A 193 22.33 43.89 7.83
N ALA A 194 22.83 42.95 7.03
CA ALA A 194 24.15 42.29 7.12
C ALA A 194 24.08 40.93 6.43
N THR A 195 25.04 40.68 5.53
CA THR A 195 25.46 39.35 5.07
C THR A 195 26.00 38.60 6.29
N GLY A 196 25.14 37.80 6.94
CA GLY A 196 25.56 36.85 7.94
C GLY A 196 25.63 35.48 7.28
N ASP A 197 26.84 34.99 7.01
CA ASP A 197 27.05 33.58 6.70
C ASP A 197 26.41 32.76 7.83
N GLY A 198 25.31 32.07 7.54
CA GLY A 198 24.76 31.11 8.49
C GLY A 198 25.75 29.96 8.72
N PRO A 199 25.50 29.09 9.70
CA PRO A 199 26.39 27.98 9.98
C PRO A 199 26.67 27.18 8.71
N LYS A 200 27.96 26.89 8.44
CA LYS A 200 28.41 26.15 7.25
C LYS A 200 27.68 24.83 7.05
N HIS A 201 27.20 24.26 8.16
CA HIS A 201 26.36 23.07 8.22
C HIS A 201 25.17 23.33 9.14
N ALA A 202 23.96 23.04 8.67
CA ALA A 202 22.74 23.06 9.47
C ALA A 202 22.01 21.71 9.31
N THR A 203 21.25 21.30 10.33
CA THR A 203 20.44 20.08 10.27
C THR A 203 19.00 20.43 10.63
N ALA A 204 18.06 20.16 9.74
CA ALA A 204 16.64 20.15 10.10
C ALA A 204 16.23 18.73 10.48
N HIS A 205 15.41 18.68 11.52
CA HIS A 205 14.83 17.46 12.03
C HIS A 205 13.31 17.57 11.88
N ALA A 206 12.72 16.68 11.08
CA ALA A 206 11.32 16.34 11.21
C ALA A 206 11.30 15.05 12.04
N ARG A 207 11.19 15.19 13.37
CA ARG A 207 11.12 14.05 14.28
C ARG A 207 9.66 13.65 14.46
N SER A 208 9.47 12.40 14.86
CA SER A 208 8.26 11.93 15.51
C SER A 208 8.65 11.22 16.80
N ALA A 209 7.90 11.48 17.87
CA ALA A 209 7.99 10.67 19.08
C ALA A 209 7.52 9.24 18.75
N THR A 210 8.48 8.31 18.68
CA THR A 210 8.18 6.88 18.59
C THR A 210 7.69 6.39 19.95
N SER A 211 6.37 6.29 20.15
CA SER A 211 5.83 5.52 21.27
C SER A 211 5.91 4.04 20.91
N SER A 212 6.91 3.34 21.45
CA SER A 212 6.93 1.88 21.45
C SER A 212 5.89 1.36 22.43
N SER A 213 4.63 1.25 22.01
CA SER A 213 3.63 0.42 22.70
C SER A 213 3.65 -0.95 22.06
N ILE A 214 4.38 -1.88 22.70
CA ILE A 214 4.26 -3.31 22.44
C ILE A 214 2.95 -3.76 23.10
N SER A 215 2.01 -4.28 22.34
CA SER A 215 0.88 -5.09 22.82
C SER A 215 0.60 -6.18 21.81
#